data_AF-A0A9Y4NUC8-F1
#
_entry.id   AF-A0A9Y4NUC8-F1
#
_cell.length_a   1.000
_cell.length_b   1.000
_cell.length_c   1.000
_cell.angle_alpha   90.00
_cell.angle_beta   90.00
_cell.angle_gamma   90.00
#
_symmetry.space_group_name_H-M   'P 1'
#
loop_
_entity.id
_entity.type
_entity.pdbx_description
1 polymer ?
#
loop_
_entity_poly.entity_id
_entity_poly.type
_entity_poly.pdbx_seq_one_letter_code
_entity_poly.pdbx_strand_id
1 'polypeptide(L)'
;MRGEESSDSESGRMEESSVRRSLETLCQELNMDEQTATEAMDNFTAIWNTYTLEGEVVHWLACSLYAACRKGSTPTVGKGLMEGNCVSLTRILRSSKLSLIQFFSKMRKWADMSNLSQDFRLRMDRLERNFEVSTVIFRKFEPIFMDMFQNPQGAEPPRQPRSRKHRRLPCHISDVFKFCWTLFVYTKGNFRMIGDDLVNSYHLLLCCLDLVFGNALLCANRKDLINPTFRGLPPLYRADGHVSSDEPPPCVLERLCELHDGLVVEAKGIKQHYFKPYIQKLFQKQILKGHEELLTEMLDPQNFIDNNKAINREYEEYVLTVGDFDERVFLGADADEEIGTPRKIIQEMTTSQTAAQSQLQQHVEKSGSLAPSTPLTGRVYLKEKDLLVTPVSSATQSVGRLQSMVAGLRTAPSDHLMQIFKSCSRDPTESILARVKTLGQTFKEHYTNDSDDTPGAHIDFAENRLKLAEILYYKILENVIVQETKRLHGRDMSVLLEQDIFHCSLMACCLEVVLFS
;
A
#
# COMPACT_ATOMS: atom_id res chain seq x y z
N MET A 1 47.71 43.11 -23.41
CA MET A 1 47.21 41.97 -24.21
C MET A 1 46.59 41.02 -23.20
N ARG A 2 45.29 41.12 -22.89
CA ARG A 2 44.17 40.43 -23.55
C ARG A 2 44.41 38.93 -23.74
N GLY A 3 43.73 38.15 -22.89
CA GLY A 3 42.96 36.99 -23.35
C GLY A 3 43.45 35.62 -22.90
N GLU A 4 43.21 35.24 -21.63
CA GLU A 4 43.06 33.83 -21.20
C GLU A 4 42.01 33.67 -20.07
N GLU A 5 40.99 34.54 -19.99
CA GLU A 5 39.88 34.41 -19.01
C GLU A 5 38.54 33.95 -19.65
N SER A 6 38.47 33.65 -20.95
CA SER A 6 37.18 33.45 -21.63
C SER A 6 36.71 32.01 -21.80
N SER A 7 37.59 31.01 -21.77
CA SER A 7 37.22 29.61 -22.10
C SER A 7 36.38 28.94 -21.01
N ASP A 8 36.81 29.00 -19.74
CA ASP A 8 36.07 28.41 -18.62
C ASP A 8 34.78 29.18 -18.30
N SER A 9 34.78 30.50 -18.55
CA SER A 9 33.62 31.36 -18.31
C SER A 9 32.56 31.25 -19.42
N GLU A 10 32.93 31.01 -20.68
CA GLU A 10 31.98 30.68 -21.75
C GLU A 10 31.45 29.25 -21.63
N SER A 11 32.29 28.29 -21.25
CA SER A 11 31.91 26.90 -20.94
C SER A 11 30.83 26.83 -19.84
N GLY A 12 31.10 27.45 -18.68
CA GLY A 12 30.15 27.49 -17.56
C GLY A 12 28.85 28.22 -17.89
N ARG A 13 28.91 29.29 -18.68
CA ARG A 13 27.70 30.01 -19.17
C ARG A 13 26.89 29.19 -20.18
N MET A 14 27.55 28.40 -21.03
CA MET A 14 26.87 27.50 -21.98
C MET A 14 26.19 26.34 -21.23
N GLU A 15 26.82 25.78 -20.20
CA GLU A 15 26.21 24.76 -19.34
C GLU A 15 25.00 25.31 -18.58
N GLU A 16 25.13 26.46 -17.91
CA GLU A 16 24.01 27.12 -17.20
C GLU A 16 22.83 27.41 -18.14
N SER A 17 23.11 27.87 -19.38
CA SER A 17 22.08 28.08 -20.40
C SER A 17 21.40 26.80 -20.89
N SER A 18 22.11 25.66 -20.84
CA SER A 18 21.59 24.35 -21.24
C SER A 18 20.69 23.77 -20.14
N VAL A 19 21.10 23.90 -18.88
CA VAL A 19 20.30 23.54 -17.70
C VAL A 19 18.99 24.32 -17.68
N ARG A 20 19.05 25.63 -17.92
CA ARG A 20 17.86 26.50 -17.95
C ARG A 20 16.86 26.09 -19.03
N ARG A 21 17.33 25.85 -20.25
CA ARG A 21 16.49 25.32 -21.34
C ARG A 21 15.90 23.94 -21.03
N SER A 22 16.65 23.09 -20.34
CA SER A 22 16.18 21.76 -19.94
C SER A 22 15.03 21.87 -18.94
N LEU A 23 15.13 22.75 -17.93
CA LEU A 23 14.03 23.00 -16.99
C LEU A 23 12.84 23.67 -17.68
N GLU A 24 13.06 24.65 -18.56
CA GLU A 24 11.99 25.31 -19.32
C GLU A 24 11.20 24.30 -20.16
N THR A 25 11.88 23.36 -20.81
CA THR A 25 11.24 22.27 -21.57
C THR A 25 10.39 21.40 -20.65
N LEU A 26 10.93 20.99 -19.49
CA LEU A 26 10.21 20.20 -18.50
C LEU A 26 8.96 20.93 -17.97
N CYS A 27 9.09 22.22 -17.64
CA CYS A 27 7.98 23.05 -17.17
C CYS A 27 6.90 23.23 -18.24
N GLN A 28 7.28 23.39 -19.51
CA GLN A 28 6.32 23.48 -20.62
C GLN A 28 5.52 22.19 -20.81
N GLU A 29 6.17 21.02 -20.78
CA GLU A 29 5.47 19.73 -20.89
C GLU A 29 4.49 19.46 -19.73
N LEU A 30 4.83 19.96 -18.55
CA LEU A 30 4.04 19.79 -17.33
C LEU A 30 2.98 20.88 -17.13
N ASN A 31 2.97 21.93 -17.96
CA ASN A 31 2.19 23.15 -17.76
C ASN A 31 2.43 23.77 -16.37
N MET A 32 3.69 23.85 -15.95
CA MET A 32 4.07 24.37 -14.64
C MET A 32 3.91 25.90 -14.57
N ASP A 33 3.53 26.40 -13.41
CA ASP A 33 3.47 27.84 -13.16
C ASP A 33 4.88 28.46 -13.01
N GLU A 34 4.98 29.76 -13.30
CA GLU A 34 6.25 30.49 -13.30
C GLU A 34 6.89 30.52 -11.91
N GLN A 35 6.09 30.65 -10.85
CA GLN A 35 6.59 30.72 -9.47
C GLN A 35 7.31 29.42 -9.08
N THR A 36 6.69 28.27 -9.33
CA THR A 36 7.30 26.97 -9.07
C THR A 36 8.53 26.74 -9.93
N ALA A 37 8.48 27.12 -11.22
CA ALA A 37 9.63 26.99 -12.11
C ALA A 37 10.84 27.81 -11.63
N THR A 38 10.61 29.05 -11.18
CA THR A 38 11.66 29.89 -10.58
C THR A 38 12.20 29.28 -9.30
N GLU A 39 11.34 28.84 -8.37
CA GLU A 39 11.79 28.21 -7.13
C GLU A 39 12.62 26.93 -7.41
N ALA A 40 12.19 26.10 -8.37
CA ALA A 40 12.93 24.91 -8.76
C ALA A 40 14.31 25.23 -9.34
N MET A 41 14.42 26.30 -10.15
CA MET A 41 15.69 26.74 -10.73
C MET A 41 16.63 27.34 -9.67
N ASP A 42 16.11 28.15 -8.76
CA ASP A 42 16.90 28.80 -7.71
C ASP A 42 17.47 27.74 -6.73
N ASN A 43 16.62 26.81 -6.28
CA ASN A 43 17.05 25.70 -5.44
C ASN A 43 18.08 24.82 -6.17
N PHE A 44 17.88 24.55 -7.46
CA PHE A 44 18.82 23.76 -8.24
C PHE A 44 20.17 24.42 -8.39
N THR A 45 20.20 25.70 -8.75
CA THR A 45 21.43 26.47 -8.90
C THR A 45 22.22 26.52 -7.59
N ALA A 46 21.54 26.69 -6.45
CA ALA A 46 22.17 26.67 -5.13
C ALA A 46 22.87 25.34 -4.82
N ILE A 47 22.20 24.21 -5.11
CA ILE A 47 22.77 22.87 -4.92
C ILE A 47 23.89 22.59 -5.93
N TRP A 48 23.70 22.93 -7.20
CA TRP A 48 24.68 22.73 -8.27
C TRP A 48 26.00 23.45 -7.99
N ASN A 49 25.94 24.66 -7.43
CA ASN A 49 27.14 25.43 -7.08
C ASN A 49 27.88 24.89 -5.85
N THR A 50 27.24 24.00 -5.07
CA THR A 50 27.80 23.48 -3.80
C THR A 50 28.23 22.01 -3.90
N TYR A 51 27.52 21.21 -4.70
CA TYR A 51 27.69 19.76 -4.79
C TYR A 51 27.91 19.31 -6.23
N THR A 52 28.74 18.28 -6.41
CA THR A 52 28.86 17.57 -7.69
C THR A 52 27.70 16.60 -7.86
N LEU A 53 26.85 16.84 -8.86
CA LEU A 53 25.67 16.01 -9.12
C LEU A 53 25.95 14.94 -10.19
N GLU A 54 26.03 13.67 -9.78
CA GLU A 54 26.30 12.57 -10.70
C GLU A 54 25.07 12.12 -11.53
N GLY A 55 25.31 11.78 -12.80
CA GLY A 55 24.31 11.30 -13.76
C GLY A 55 23.61 12.40 -14.56
N GLU A 56 22.47 12.08 -15.16
CA GLU A 56 21.73 13.03 -16.00
C GLU A 56 21.20 14.24 -15.21
N VAL A 57 21.48 15.44 -15.71
CA VAL A 57 21.11 16.71 -15.07
C VAL A 57 19.58 16.85 -14.94
N VAL A 58 18.83 16.41 -15.96
CA VAL A 58 17.36 16.47 -15.97
C VAL A 58 16.73 15.69 -14.81
N HIS A 59 17.38 14.63 -14.31
CA HIS A 59 16.89 13.87 -13.16
C HIS A 59 16.96 14.68 -11.86
N TRP A 60 18.00 15.50 -11.71
CA TRP A 60 18.15 16.38 -10.56
C TRP A 60 17.22 17.60 -10.66
N LEU A 61 17.02 18.13 -11.86
CA LEU A 61 15.97 19.12 -12.12
C LEU A 61 14.58 18.59 -11.76
N ALA A 62 14.28 17.32 -12.07
CA ALA A 62 13.03 16.67 -11.67
C ALA A 62 12.88 16.57 -10.14
N CYS A 63 13.95 16.27 -9.40
CA CYS A 63 13.94 16.27 -7.93
C CYS A 63 13.68 17.68 -7.36
N SER A 64 14.36 18.70 -7.91
CA SER A 64 14.14 20.10 -7.53
C SER A 64 12.71 20.53 -7.78
N LEU A 65 12.20 20.22 -8.98
CA LEU A 65 10.85 20.56 -9.41
C LEU A 65 9.81 19.89 -8.54
N TYR A 66 9.98 18.59 -8.23
CA TYR A 66 9.09 17.88 -7.31
C TYR A 66 9.09 18.54 -5.93
N ALA A 67 10.26 18.87 -5.37
CA ALA A 67 10.35 19.54 -4.07
C ALA A 67 9.64 20.90 -4.05
N ALA A 68 9.80 21.72 -5.10
CA ALA A 68 9.11 22.99 -5.26
C ALA A 68 7.59 22.80 -5.38
N CYS A 69 7.13 21.82 -6.18
CA CYS A 69 5.71 21.49 -6.32
C CYS A 69 5.05 21.13 -4.99
N ARG A 70 5.78 20.62 -4.00
CA ARG A 70 5.22 20.24 -2.70
C ARG A 70 5.23 21.35 -1.64
N LYS A 71 5.83 22.50 -1.95
CA LYS A 71 5.84 23.70 -1.09
C LYS A 71 4.77 24.71 -1.50
N GLY A 72 4.36 24.71 -2.76
CA GLY A 72 3.35 25.61 -3.30
C GLY A 72 1.90 25.25 -2.92
N SER A 73 0.96 26.15 -3.23
CA SER A 73 -0.47 25.91 -3.14
C SER A 73 -1.17 26.52 -4.35
N THR A 74 -2.00 25.73 -5.04
CA THR A 74 -2.70 26.15 -6.27
C THR A 74 -4.19 26.35 -6.01
N PRO A 75 -4.80 27.47 -6.46
CA PRO A 75 -6.23 27.65 -6.41
C PRO A 75 -6.95 26.75 -7.43
N THR A 76 -7.94 25.98 -6.97
CA THR A 76 -8.74 25.07 -7.80
C THR A 76 -10.20 25.52 -7.89
N VAL A 77 -10.84 25.28 -9.04
CA VAL A 77 -12.26 25.59 -9.22
C VAL A 77 -13.10 24.62 -8.39
N GLY A 78 -13.79 25.12 -7.36
CA GLY A 78 -14.75 24.36 -6.56
C GLY A 78 -14.19 23.67 -5.31
N LYS A 79 -12.87 23.51 -5.17
CA LYS A 79 -12.23 22.89 -3.98
C LYS A 79 -11.30 23.81 -3.18
N GLY A 80 -11.14 25.08 -3.58
CA GLY A 80 -10.33 26.06 -2.86
C GLY A 80 -8.84 25.94 -3.15
N LEU A 81 -7.99 26.28 -2.19
CA LEU A 81 -6.53 26.13 -2.28
C LEU A 81 -6.15 24.66 -2.07
N MET A 82 -5.42 24.09 -3.02
CA MET A 82 -4.91 22.72 -2.94
C MET A 82 -3.39 22.75 -2.80
N GLU A 83 -2.82 21.90 -1.96
CA GLU A 83 -1.36 21.77 -1.84
C GLU A 83 -0.76 21.28 -3.16
N GLY A 84 0.25 21.99 -3.63
CA GLY A 84 0.96 21.73 -4.88
C GLY A 84 0.24 22.12 -6.15
N ASN A 85 0.72 21.60 -7.28
CA ASN A 85 0.48 22.18 -8.62
C ASN A 85 -0.39 21.32 -9.53
N CYS A 86 -1.12 20.35 -8.95
CA CYS A 86 -1.92 19.39 -9.73
C CYS A 86 -1.09 18.63 -10.79
N VAL A 87 0.18 18.34 -10.48
CA VAL A 87 1.07 17.50 -11.29
C VAL A 87 1.45 16.28 -10.47
N SER A 88 1.19 15.09 -11.01
CA SER A 88 1.58 13.84 -10.35
C SER A 88 3.07 13.56 -10.50
N LEU A 89 3.64 12.85 -9.53
CA LEU A 89 5.04 12.41 -9.62
C LEU A 89 5.31 11.65 -10.92
N THR A 90 4.42 10.72 -11.30
CA THR A 90 4.59 9.92 -12.53
C THR A 90 4.70 10.79 -13.78
N ARG A 91 4.00 11.93 -13.84
CA ARG A 91 4.10 12.84 -14.99
C ARG A 91 5.47 13.53 -15.05
N ILE A 92 5.99 14.00 -13.91
CA ILE A 92 7.35 14.57 -13.81
C ILE A 92 8.41 13.54 -14.24
N LEU A 93 8.25 12.30 -13.77
CA LEU A 93 9.16 11.20 -14.05
C LEU A 93 9.18 10.80 -15.53
N ARG A 94 8.00 10.71 -16.17
CA ARG A 94 7.91 10.45 -17.62
C ARG A 94 8.59 11.53 -18.45
N SER A 95 8.33 12.81 -18.15
CA SER A 95 8.96 13.93 -18.88
C SER A 95 10.48 14.00 -18.70
N SER A 96 11.00 13.52 -17.56
CA SER A 96 12.44 13.48 -17.29
C SER A 96 13.10 12.14 -17.62
N LYS A 97 12.34 11.13 -18.08
CA LYS A 97 12.78 9.74 -18.28
C LYS A 97 13.48 9.14 -17.06
N LEU A 98 13.06 9.56 -15.87
CA LEU A 98 13.57 9.09 -14.59
C LEU A 98 12.65 8.01 -14.05
N SER A 99 13.16 6.80 -13.80
CA SER A 99 12.32 5.75 -13.20
C SER A 99 11.98 6.03 -11.73
N LEU A 100 10.88 5.45 -11.24
CA LEU A 100 10.44 5.57 -9.84
C LEU A 100 11.53 5.14 -8.85
N ILE A 101 12.21 4.01 -9.09
CA ILE A 101 13.29 3.52 -8.21
C ILE A 101 14.46 4.51 -8.18
N GLN A 102 14.88 5.03 -9.35
CA GLN A 102 15.95 6.02 -9.41
C GLN A 102 15.56 7.33 -8.74
N PHE A 103 14.28 7.73 -8.85
CA PHE A 103 13.75 8.92 -8.19
C PHE A 103 13.92 8.82 -6.68
N PHE A 104 13.48 7.75 -6.01
CA PHE A 104 13.62 7.66 -4.54
C PHE A 104 15.08 7.75 -4.08
N SER A 105 16.00 7.13 -4.82
CA SER A 105 17.44 7.21 -4.55
C SER A 105 17.98 8.65 -4.67
N LYS A 106 17.64 9.35 -5.75
CA LYS A 106 18.07 10.74 -5.99
C LYS A 106 17.39 11.73 -5.05
N MET A 107 16.11 11.54 -4.77
CA MET A 107 15.30 12.43 -3.96
C MET A 107 15.74 12.41 -2.49
N ARG A 108 16.20 11.26 -1.95
CA ARG A 108 16.87 11.21 -0.64
C ARG A 108 18.11 12.09 -0.59
N LYS A 109 19.02 11.92 -1.56
CA LYS A 109 20.23 12.75 -1.66
C LYS A 109 19.86 14.23 -1.80
N TRP A 110 18.85 14.53 -2.61
CA TRP A 110 18.36 15.89 -2.77
C TRP A 110 17.84 16.48 -1.46
N ALA A 111 17.04 15.71 -0.70
CA ALA A 111 16.50 16.14 0.58
C ALA A 111 17.62 16.47 1.59
N ASP A 112 18.70 15.68 1.59
CA ASP A 112 19.89 15.92 2.40
C ASP A 112 20.64 17.18 1.97
N MET A 113 20.95 17.31 0.67
CA MET A 113 21.70 18.46 0.15
C MET A 113 20.94 19.79 0.32
N SER A 114 19.62 19.78 0.14
CA SER A 114 18.75 20.97 0.24
C SER A 114 18.12 21.18 1.62
N ASN A 115 18.48 20.35 2.61
CA ASN A 115 17.99 20.44 3.98
C ASN A 115 16.46 20.53 4.08
N LEU A 116 15.75 19.65 3.35
CA LEU A 116 14.29 19.59 3.41
C LEU A 116 13.79 19.21 4.81
N SER A 117 12.60 19.70 5.15
CA SER A 117 11.98 19.52 6.47
C SER A 117 11.74 18.05 6.82
N GLN A 118 11.63 17.77 8.13
CA GLN A 118 11.31 16.43 8.61
C GLN A 118 9.95 15.93 8.08
N ASP A 119 8.93 16.81 8.03
CA ASP A 119 7.64 16.51 7.42
C ASP A 119 7.79 16.04 5.97
N PHE A 120 8.56 16.76 5.15
CA PHE A 120 8.77 16.38 3.76
C PHE A 120 9.44 15.00 3.65
N ARG A 121 10.41 14.72 4.51
CA ARG A 121 11.11 13.42 4.56
C ARG A 121 10.14 12.29 4.92
N LEU A 122 9.29 12.48 5.92
CA LEU A 122 8.26 11.50 6.30
C LEU A 122 7.24 11.27 5.18
N ARG A 123 6.84 12.33 4.45
CA ARG A 123 5.99 12.20 3.26
C ARG A 123 6.68 11.39 2.15
N MET A 124 7.97 11.58 1.94
CA MET A 124 8.76 10.81 0.97
C MET A 124 8.87 9.34 1.37
N ASP A 125 9.12 9.05 2.66
CA ASP A 125 9.20 7.68 3.18
C ASP A 125 7.85 6.96 3.03
N ARG A 126 6.73 7.65 3.30
CA ARG A 126 5.39 7.12 3.07
C ARG A 126 5.11 6.83 1.60
N LEU A 127 5.52 7.73 0.70
CA LEU A 127 5.39 7.54 -0.74
C LEU A 127 6.18 6.33 -1.24
N GLU A 128 7.42 6.16 -0.76
CA GLU A 128 8.25 4.99 -1.07
C GLU A 128 7.62 3.70 -0.53
N ARG A 129 7.13 3.72 0.71
CA ARG A 129 6.42 2.57 1.30
C ARG A 129 5.17 2.20 0.49
N ASN A 130 4.38 3.18 0.08
CA ASN A 130 3.20 2.95 -0.77
C ASN A 130 3.58 2.29 -2.09
N PHE A 131 4.67 2.76 -2.72
CA PHE A 131 5.22 2.15 -3.93
C PHE A 131 5.65 0.69 -3.72
N GLU A 132 6.35 0.39 -2.63
CA GLU A 132 6.78 -0.98 -2.32
C GLU A 132 5.57 -1.91 -2.08
N VAL A 133 4.57 -1.46 -1.31
CA VAL A 133 3.32 -2.20 -1.08
C VAL A 133 2.60 -2.45 -2.40
N SER A 134 2.35 -1.42 -3.21
CA SER A 134 1.66 -1.57 -4.50
C SER A 134 2.39 -2.49 -5.47
N THR A 135 3.73 -2.46 -5.48
CA THR A 135 4.55 -3.36 -6.30
C THR A 135 4.33 -4.81 -5.89
N VAL A 136 4.35 -5.11 -4.60
CA VAL A 136 4.12 -6.46 -4.07
C VAL A 136 2.69 -6.93 -4.35
N ILE A 137 1.70 -6.05 -4.16
CA ILE A 137 0.29 -6.35 -4.39
C ILE A 137 0.02 -6.60 -5.88
N PHE A 138 0.57 -5.78 -6.79
CA PHE A 138 0.41 -5.98 -8.23
C PHE A 138 0.98 -7.32 -8.70
N ARG A 139 2.15 -7.72 -8.17
CA ARG A 139 2.74 -9.04 -8.46
C ARG A 139 1.86 -10.21 -8.02
N LYS A 140 1.00 -10.03 -7.01
CA LYS A 140 -0.01 -11.02 -6.61
C LYS A 140 -1.30 -10.89 -7.43
N PHE A 141 -1.70 -9.68 -7.81
CA PHE A 141 -2.89 -9.42 -8.60
C PHE A 141 -2.91 -10.20 -9.92
N GLU A 142 -1.83 -10.14 -10.70
CA GLU A 142 -1.74 -10.84 -11.99
C GLU A 142 -2.07 -12.34 -11.90
N PRO A 143 -1.35 -13.18 -11.12
CA PRO A 143 -1.63 -14.61 -11.06
C PRO A 143 -3.00 -14.95 -10.45
N ILE A 144 -3.49 -14.16 -9.49
CA ILE A 144 -4.83 -14.39 -8.92
C ILE A 144 -5.90 -14.08 -9.96
N PHE A 145 -5.75 -12.98 -10.71
CA PHE A 145 -6.66 -12.65 -11.80
C PHE A 145 -6.66 -13.76 -12.87
N MET A 146 -5.49 -14.29 -13.26
CA MET A 146 -5.40 -15.40 -14.22
C MET A 146 -5.99 -16.73 -13.71
N ASP A 147 -5.99 -16.95 -12.40
CA ASP A 147 -6.66 -18.11 -11.80
C ASP A 147 -8.19 -18.00 -11.96
N MET A 148 -8.73 -16.79 -11.89
CA MET A 148 -10.19 -16.51 -11.93
C MET A 148 -10.73 -16.24 -13.34
N PHE A 149 -9.96 -15.59 -14.20
CA PHE A 149 -10.38 -15.06 -15.49
C PHE A 149 -9.47 -15.54 -16.64
N GLN A 150 -9.94 -15.40 -17.88
CA GLN A 150 -9.12 -15.67 -19.05
C GLN A 150 -7.88 -14.77 -19.10
N ASN A 151 -6.83 -15.26 -19.76
CA ASN A 151 -5.59 -14.50 -19.92
C ASN A 151 -5.84 -13.23 -20.77
N PRO A 152 -5.65 -12.01 -20.23
CA PRO A 152 -5.89 -10.76 -20.94
C PRO A 152 -4.88 -10.51 -22.06
N GLN A 153 -3.74 -11.20 -22.06
CA GLN A 153 -2.72 -11.13 -23.12
C GLN A 153 -2.98 -12.12 -24.27
N GLY A 154 -3.83 -13.13 -24.07
CA GLY A 154 -4.11 -14.18 -25.05
C GLY A 154 -5.34 -13.92 -25.94
N ALA A 155 -6.17 -12.93 -25.60
CA ALA A 155 -7.37 -12.60 -26.34
C ALA A 155 -7.10 -11.43 -27.30
N GLU A 156 -7.23 -11.65 -28.62
CA GLU A 156 -7.18 -10.55 -29.58
C GLU A 156 -8.30 -9.54 -29.25
N PRO A 157 -8.00 -8.23 -29.16
CA PRO A 157 -9.03 -7.23 -28.93
C PRO A 157 -10.09 -7.32 -30.04
N PRO A 158 -11.39 -7.19 -29.70
CA PRO A 158 -12.45 -7.31 -30.70
C PRO A 158 -12.19 -6.32 -31.84
N ARG A 159 -12.18 -6.80 -33.09
CA ARG A 159 -12.07 -5.92 -34.27
C ARG A 159 -13.18 -4.88 -34.19
N GLN A 160 -12.82 -3.59 -34.16
CA GLN A 160 -13.79 -2.51 -34.13
C GLN A 160 -14.75 -2.63 -35.34
N PRO A 161 -16.07 -2.82 -35.13
CA PRO A 161 -16.99 -2.91 -36.25
C PRO A 161 -17.08 -1.56 -36.96
N ARG A 162 -16.90 -1.55 -38.29
CA ARG A 162 -17.00 -0.37 -39.17
C ARG A 162 -18.42 0.21 -39.33
N SER A 163 -19.35 -0.08 -38.42
CA SER A 163 -20.78 0.27 -38.57
C SER A 163 -21.23 1.34 -37.57
N ARG A 164 -21.87 2.41 -38.07
CA ARG A 164 -22.43 3.56 -37.33
C ARG A 164 -23.70 3.25 -36.53
N LYS A 165 -23.86 2.06 -35.95
CA LYS A 165 -24.90 1.84 -34.91
C LYS A 165 -24.25 1.96 -33.55
N HIS A 166 -24.71 2.92 -32.76
CA HIS A 166 -24.31 3.23 -31.37
C HIS A 166 -24.63 2.06 -30.40
N ARG A 167 -24.15 0.84 -30.66
CA ARG A 167 -24.31 -0.29 -29.73
C ARG A 167 -23.14 -0.26 -28.76
N ARG A 168 -23.42 -0.09 -27.47
CA ARG A 168 -22.40 -0.20 -26.41
C ARG A 168 -21.82 -1.62 -26.47
N LEU A 169 -20.51 -1.71 -26.68
CA LEU A 169 -19.80 -2.97 -26.82
C LEU A 169 -19.59 -3.60 -25.44
N PRO A 170 -19.68 -4.94 -25.31
CA PRO A 170 -19.29 -5.62 -24.08
C PRO A 170 -17.81 -5.40 -23.75
N CYS A 171 -17.46 -5.41 -22.46
CA CYS A 171 -16.08 -5.18 -22.00
C CYS A 171 -15.11 -6.28 -22.47
N HIS A 172 -13.90 -5.95 -22.91
CA HIS A 172 -12.90 -6.98 -23.17
C HIS A 172 -12.25 -7.45 -21.86
N ILE A 173 -11.66 -8.64 -21.82
CA ILE A 173 -10.99 -9.14 -20.62
C ILE A 173 -9.83 -8.23 -20.17
N SER A 174 -9.13 -7.60 -21.11
CA SER A 174 -8.12 -6.58 -20.80
C SER A 174 -8.70 -5.35 -20.12
N ASP A 175 -9.93 -4.98 -20.45
CA ASP A 175 -10.61 -3.84 -19.82
C ASP A 175 -11.04 -4.20 -18.40
N VAL A 176 -11.49 -5.43 -18.18
CA VAL A 176 -11.82 -5.95 -16.83
C VAL A 176 -10.58 -6.02 -15.95
N PHE A 177 -9.44 -6.47 -16.49
CA PHE A 177 -8.15 -6.48 -15.79
C PHE A 177 -7.75 -5.07 -15.33
N LYS A 178 -7.75 -4.10 -16.24
CA LYS A 178 -7.44 -2.69 -15.92
C LYS A 178 -8.44 -2.10 -14.95
N PHE A 179 -9.74 -2.33 -15.17
CA PHE A 179 -10.81 -1.84 -14.32
C PHE A 179 -10.67 -2.37 -12.88
N CYS A 180 -10.38 -3.66 -12.71
CA CYS A 180 -10.21 -4.27 -11.39
C CYS A 180 -9.03 -3.65 -10.63
N TRP A 181 -7.90 -3.43 -11.30
CA TRP A 181 -6.75 -2.77 -10.70
C TRP A 181 -7.07 -1.31 -10.35
N THR A 182 -7.69 -0.54 -11.26
CA THR A 182 -8.06 0.85 -10.99
C THR A 182 -9.06 0.96 -9.84
N LEU A 183 -10.05 0.07 -9.77
CA LEU A 183 -11.00 0.02 -8.65
C LEU A 183 -10.29 -0.25 -7.33
N PHE A 184 -9.33 -1.17 -7.33
CA PHE A 184 -8.52 -1.48 -6.15
C PHE A 184 -7.72 -0.26 -5.69
N VAL A 185 -6.91 0.36 -6.56
CA VAL A 185 -6.04 1.50 -6.17
C VAL A 185 -6.86 2.72 -5.77
N TYR A 186 -8.01 2.95 -6.40
CA TYR A 186 -8.93 4.01 -6.00
C TYR A 186 -9.53 3.75 -4.61
N THR A 187 -10.01 2.53 -4.36
CA THR A 187 -10.56 2.16 -3.05
C THR A 187 -9.49 2.23 -1.97
N LYS A 188 -8.29 1.72 -2.27
CA LYS A 188 -7.11 1.77 -1.40
C LYS A 188 -6.76 3.21 -0.99
N GLY A 189 -6.74 4.15 -1.93
CA GLY A 189 -6.44 5.56 -1.66
C GLY A 189 -7.43 6.25 -0.71
N ASN A 190 -8.62 5.67 -0.51
CA ASN A 190 -9.63 6.20 0.42
C ASN A 190 -9.46 5.68 1.87
N PHE A 191 -8.56 4.73 2.09
CA PHE A 191 -8.33 4.10 3.39
C PHE A 191 -6.83 3.97 3.69
N ARG A 192 -6.19 5.03 4.19
CA ARG A 192 -4.74 5.02 4.50
C ARG A 192 -4.31 3.84 5.39
N MET A 193 -5.09 3.54 6.44
CA MET A 193 -4.81 2.42 7.37
C MET A 193 -4.88 1.04 6.72
N ILE A 194 -5.59 0.92 5.59
CA ILE A 194 -5.63 -0.31 4.78
C ILE A 194 -4.52 -0.25 3.73
N GLY A 195 -4.33 0.90 3.08
CA GLY A 195 -3.38 1.11 1.99
C GLY A 195 -1.90 1.00 2.38
N ASP A 196 -1.56 1.43 3.59
CA ASP A 196 -0.18 1.42 4.09
C ASP A 196 0.22 0.09 4.77
N ASP A 197 -0.78 -0.78 5.03
CA ASP A 197 -0.63 -2.12 5.59
C ASP A 197 -0.73 -3.17 4.49
N LEU A 198 0.33 -3.96 4.32
CA LEU A 198 0.42 -4.95 3.24
C LEU A 198 -0.70 -6.01 3.32
N VAL A 199 -1.03 -6.48 4.52
CA VAL A 199 -1.98 -7.58 4.71
C VAL A 199 -3.41 -7.08 4.46
N ASN A 200 -3.77 -5.93 5.02
CA ASN A 200 -5.07 -5.31 4.81
C ASN A 200 -5.26 -4.88 3.35
N SER A 201 -4.23 -4.29 2.72
CA SER A 201 -4.24 -3.99 1.28
C SER A 201 -4.44 -5.25 0.44
N TYR A 202 -3.80 -6.35 0.82
CA TYR A 202 -3.97 -7.62 0.12
C TYR A 202 -5.40 -8.17 0.25
N HIS A 203 -5.99 -8.14 1.44
CA HIS A 203 -7.38 -8.56 1.60
C HIS A 203 -8.37 -7.62 0.90
N LEU A 204 -8.08 -6.33 0.83
CA LEU A 204 -8.86 -5.37 0.03
C LEU A 204 -8.81 -5.73 -1.46
N LEU A 205 -7.64 -6.12 -1.98
CA LEU A 205 -7.50 -6.62 -3.36
C LEU A 205 -8.39 -7.86 -3.59
N LEU A 206 -8.38 -8.83 -2.66
CA LEU A 206 -9.25 -10.01 -2.76
C LEU A 206 -10.73 -9.64 -2.77
N CYS A 207 -11.14 -8.61 -2.01
CA CYS A 207 -12.51 -8.10 -2.04
C CYS A 207 -12.88 -7.48 -3.40
N CYS A 208 -11.95 -6.74 -4.02
CA CYS A 208 -12.16 -6.17 -5.36
C CYS A 208 -12.32 -7.28 -6.41
N LEU A 209 -11.46 -8.29 -6.37
CA LEU A 209 -11.51 -9.46 -7.26
C LEU A 209 -12.82 -10.24 -7.09
N ASP A 210 -13.25 -10.47 -5.86
CA ASP A 210 -14.53 -11.12 -5.54
C ASP A 210 -15.73 -10.36 -6.11
N LEU A 211 -15.77 -9.03 -5.96
CA LEU A 211 -16.84 -8.19 -6.52
C LEU A 211 -16.88 -8.26 -8.06
N VAL A 212 -15.72 -8.07 -8.70
CA VAL A 212 -15.59 -8.08 -10.17
C VAL A 212 -15.95 -9.46 -10.72
N PHE A 213 -15.55 -10.53 -10.04
CA PHE A 213 -15.88 -11.90 -10.41
C PHE A 213 -17.37 -12.21 -10.29
N GLY A 214 -18.01 -11.82 -9.19
CA GLY A 214 -19.45 -11.95 -9.02
C GLY A 214 -20.23 -11.22 -10.13
N ASN A 215 -19.79 -10.01 -10.50
CA ASN A 215 -20.37 -9.25 -11.60
C ASN A 215 -20.12 -9.90 -12.97
N ALA A 216 -18.94 -10.47 -13.21
CA ALA A 216 -18.64 -11.16 -14.46
C ALA A 216 -19.46 -12.44 -14.63
N LEU A 217 -19.72 -13.16 -13.53
CA LEU A 217 -20.58 -14.36 -13.54
C LEU A 217 -22.04 -14.05 -13.87
N LEU A 218 -22.56 -12.93 -13.36
CA LEU A 218 -23.93 -12.49 -13.58
C LEU A 218 -24.13 -11.78 -14.92
N CYS A 219 -23.06 -11.29 -15.54
CA CYS A 219 -23.16 -10.54 -16.79
C CYS A 219 -23.60 -11.45 -17.95
N ALA A 220 -24.80 -11.19 -18.48
CA ALA A 220 -25.42 -12.03 -19.49
C ALA A 220 -24.53 -12.15 -20.75
N ASN A 221 -24.36 -13.38 -21.23
CA ASN A 221 -23.52 -13.73 -22.38
C ASN A 221 -22.02 -13.42 -22.22
N ARG A 222 -21.52 -13.23 -20.99
CA ARG A 222 -20.10 -12.92 -20.70
C ARG A 222 -19.29 -14.00 -20.00
N LYS A 223 -19.74 -15.25 -20.13
CA LYS A 223 -19.02 -16.44 -19.63
C LYS A 223 -17.61 -16.57 -20.21
N ASP A 224 -17.34 -15.94 -21.36
CA ASP A 224 -16.03 -15.86 -22.01
C ASP A 224 -14.95 -15.17 -21.16
N LEU A 225 -15.33 -14.34 -20.17
CA LEU A 225 -14.38 -13.67 -19.29
C LEU A 225 -13.75 -14.62 -18.27
N ILE A 226 -14.45 -15.68 -17.89
CA ILE A 226 -14.13 -16.51 -16.74
C ILE A 226 -13.18 -17.64 -17.13
N ASN A 227 -12.22 -17.96 -16.25
CA ASN A 227 -11.40 -19.15 -16.39
C ASN A 227 -12.21 -20.39 -15.95
N PRO A 228 -12.55 -21.33 -16.86
CA PRO A 228 -13.37 -22.50 -16.51
C PRO A 228 -12.65 -23.48 -15.57
N THR A 229 -11.32 -23.35 -15.43
CA THR A 229 -10.51 -24.20 -14.54
C THR A 229 -10.45 -23.68 -13.10
N PHE A 230 -10.98 -22.49 -12.84
CA PHE A 230 -10.97 -21.88 -11.51
C PHE A 230 -11.68 -22.79 -10.49
N ARG A 231 -10.97 -23.14 -9.41
CA ARG A 231 -11.49 -24.07 -8.39
C ARG A 231 -12.58 -23.46 -7.51
N GLY A 232 -12.84 -22.15 -7.60
CA GLY A 232 -13.93 -21.48 -6.87
C GLY A 232 -15.22 -21.30 -7.65
N LEU A 233 -15.35 -21.89 -8.85
CA LEU A 233 -16.59 -21.81 -9.61
C LEU A 233 -17.76 -22.52 -8.90
N PRO A 234 -18.93 -21.86 -8.77
CA PRO A 234 -20.12 -22.50 -8.25
C PRO A 234 -20.52 -23.74 -9.08
N PRO A 235 -21.04 -24.82 -8.47
CA PRO A 235 -21.47 -26.02 -9.20
C PRO A 235 -22.48 -25.73 -10.31
N LEU A 236 -23.39 -24.78 -10.08
CA LEU A 236 -24.42 -24.34 -11.04
C LEU A 236 -23.83 -23.70 -12.30
N TYR A 237 -22.62 -23.13 -12.23
CA TYR A 237 -21.95 -22.55 -13.40
C TYR A 237 -21.50 -23.61 -14.41
N ARG A 238 -21.22 -24.85 -13.94
CA ARG A 238 -20.78 -25.96 -14.80
C ARG A 238 -21.92 -26.63 -15.57
N ALA A 239 -23.17 -26.36 -15.22
CA ALA A 239 -24.33 -27.05 -15.75
C ALA A 239 -25.33 -26.07 -16.36
N ASP A 240 -24.98 -25.42 -17.49
CA ASP A 240 -25.85 -24.62 -18.39
C ASP A 240 -26.95 -23.71 -17.78
N GLY A 241 -26.88 -23.41 -16.49
CA GLY A 241 -27.94 -22.75 -15.75
C GLY A 241 -27.88 -21.24 -15.93
N HIS A 242 -29.00 -20.65 -16.32
CA HIS A 242 -29.27 -19.25 -16.07
C HIS A 242 -29.16 -19.01 -14.55
N VAL A 243 -28.19 -18.19 -14.13
CA VAL A 243 -28.21 -17.63 -12.78
C VAL A 243 -29.28 -16.53 -12.80
N SER A 244 -30.26 -16.60 -11.89
CA SER A 244 -31.30 -15.58 -11.79
C SER A 244 -30.66 -14.24 -11.42
N SER A 245 -31.11 -13.14 -12.04
CA SER A 245 -30.61 -11.79 -11.75
C SER A 245 -30.99 -11.30 -10.34
N ASP A 246 -31.96 -11.96 -9.70
CA ASP A 246 -32.47 -11.60 -8.37
C ASP A 246 -31.72 -12.28 -7.21
N GLU A 247 -30.78 -13.19 -7.50
CA GLU A 247 -29.96 -13.82 -6.46
C GLU A 247 -28.70 -12.99 -6.15
N PRO A 248 -28.26 -12.94 -4.87
CA PRO A 248 -27.03 -12.25 -4.52
C PRO A 248 -25.85 -12.89 -5.26
N PRO A 249 -24.88 -12.08 -5.74
CA PRO A 249 -23.73 -12.59 -6.47
C PRO A 249 -22.96 -13.63 -5.63
N PRO A 250 -22.48 -14.73 -6.24
CA PRO A 250 -21.70 -15.71 -5.52
C PRO A 250 -20.43 -15.07 -4.96
N CYS A 251 -20.25 -15.19 -3.64
CA CYS A 251 -19.07 -14.73 -2.93
C CYS A 251 -18.03 -15.86 -2.89
N VAL A 252 -16.90 -15.68 -3.57
CA VAL A 252 -15.77 -16.62 -3.64
C VAL A 252 -14.61 -16.21 -2.75
N LEU A 253 -14.74 -15.13 -1.96
CA LEU A 253 -13.68 -14.60 -1.09
C LEU A 253 -12.99 -15.66 -0.22
N GLU A 254 -13.76 -16.55 0.42
CA GLU A 254 -13.19 -17.62 1.25
C GLU A 254 -12.31 -18.56 0.44
N ARG A 255 -12.76 -18.91 -0.77
CA ARG A 255 -11.99 -19.74 -1.68
C ARG A 255 -10.74 -19.04 -2.21
N LEU A 256 -10.80 -17.72 -2.44
CA LEU A 256 -9.64 -16.92 -2.79
C LEU A 256 -8.61 -16.91 -1.66
N CYS A 257 -9.06 -16.77 -0.41
CA CYS A 257 -8.18 -16.84 0.75
C CYS A 257 -7.50 -18.22 0.86
N GLU A 258 -8.23 -19.31 0.67
CA GLU A 258 -7.67 -20.67 0.71
C GLU A 258 -6.64 -20.92 -0.40
N LEU A 259 -6.89 -20.44 -1.61
CA LEU A 259 -6.03 -20.68 -2.76
C LEU A 259 -4.80 -19.77 -2.81
N HIS A 260 -4.90 -18.57 -2.23
CA HIS A 260 -3.92 -17.51 -2.40
C HIS A 260 -3.42 -16.94 -1.06
N ASP A 261 -3.42 -17.72 0.01
CA ASP A 261 -2.84 -17.36 1.30
C ASP A 261 -3.50 -16.11 1.95
N GLY A 262 -4.81 -15.94 1.77
CA GLY A 262 -5.58 -14.91 2.46
C GLY A 262 -6.06 -15.38 3.84
N LEU A 263 -6.32 -14.43 4.74
CA LEU A 263 -6.87 -14.72 6.07
C LEU A 263 -8.38 -14.49 6.02
N VAL A 264 -9.15 -15.57 6.06
CA VAL A 264 -10.61 -15.54 5.80
C VAL A 264 -11.35 -14.57 6.74
N VAL A 265 -11.01 -14.57 8.03
CA VAL A 265 -11.68 -13.72 9.03
C VAL A 265 -11.38 -12.24 8.79
N GLU A 266 -10.11 -11.90 8.60
CA GLU A 266 -9.66 -10.52 8.33
C GLU A 266 -10.25 -10.02 7.01
N ALA A 267 -10.19 -10.82 5.95
CA ALA A 267 -10.75 -10.47 4.65
C ALA A 267 -12.27 -10.26 4.70
N LYS A 268 -13.02 -11.08 5.46
CA LYS A 268 -14.45 -10.87 5.70
C LYS A 268 -14.69 -9.57 6.49
N GLY A 269 -13.82 -9.25 7.46
CA GLY A 269 -13.85 -7.99 8.19
C GLY A 269 -13.68 -6.77 7.28
N ILE A 270 -12.61 -6.77 6.46
CA ILE A 270 -12.36 -5.72 5.45
C ILE A 270 -13.54 -5.59 4.48
N LYS A 271 -14.07 -6.71 3.99
CA LYS A 271 -15.23 -6.72 3.08
C LYS A 271 -16.45 -6.05 3.70
N GLN A 272 -16.79 -6.44 4.93
CA GLN A 272 -18.04 -6.05 5.58
C GLN A 272 -18.01 -4.60 6.11
N HIS A 273 -16.91 -4.18 6.71
CA HIS A 273 -16.84 -2.91 7.46
C HIS A 273 -16.26 -1.75 6.65
N TYR A 274 -15.47 -2.02 5.60
CA TYR A 274 -14.80 -0.97 4.82
C TYR A 274 -15.18 -1.01 3.35
N PHE A 275 -14.94 -2.15 2.69
CA PHE A 275 -15.12 -2.27 1.24
C PHE A 275 -16.58 -2.12 0.81
N LYS A 276 -17.50 -2.94 1.35
CA LYS A 276 -18.91 -2.93 0.95
C LYS A 276 -19.58 -1.56 1.18
N PRO A 277 -19.46 -0.89 2.35
CA PRO A 277 -19.99 0.45 2.55
C PRO A 277 -19.42 1.47 1.56
N TYR A 278 -18.13 1.35 1.21
CA TYR A 278 -17.50 2.26 0.25
C TYR A 278 -18.02 2.05 -1.17
N ILE A 279 -18.14 0.81 -1.64
CA ILE A 279 -18.71 0.53 -2.96
C ILE A 279 -20.16 1.01 -3.02
N GLN A 280 -20.97 0.79 -1.98
CA GLN A 280 -22.33 1.37 -1.88
C GLN A 280 -22.32 2.89 -2.04
N LYS A 281 -21.38 3.59 -1.38
CA LYS A 281 -21.20 5.04 -1.54
C LYS A 281 -20.86 5.44 -2.98
N LEU A 282 -20.12 4.64 -3.72
CA LEU A 282 -19.83 4.91 -5.15
C LEU A 282 -21.08 4.78 -6.02
N PHE A 283 -21.98 3.83 -5.73
CA PHE A 283 -23.28 3.73 -6.40
C PHE A 283 -24.20 4.92 -6.06
N GLN A 284 -24.30 5.27 -4.76
CA GLN A 284 -25.09 6.42 -4.31
C GLN A 284 -24.65 7.73 -4.98
N LYS A 285 -23.33 7.91 -5.15
CA LYS A 285 -22.74 9.07 -5.84
C LYS A 285 -22.84 8.99 -7.37
N GLN A 286 -23.42 7.93 -7.94
CA GLN A 286 -23.50 7.69 -9.37
C GLN A 286 -22.12 7.64 -10.07
N ILE A 287 -21.07 7.33 -9.31
CA ILE A 287 -19.73 7.02 -9.86
C ILE A 287 -19.78 5.62 -10.48
N LEU A 288 -20.42 4.68 -9.80
CA LEU A 288 -20.77 3.37 -10.32
C LEU A 288 -22.28 3.31 -10.63
N LYS A 289 -22.62 2.72 -11.77
CA LYS A 289 -23.98 2.46 -12.23
C LYS A 289 -24.24 0.95 -12.28
N GLY A 290 -25.46 0.55 -11.96
CA GLY A 290 -25.93 -0.83 -11.88
C GLY A 290 -26.94 -0.98 -10.76
N HIS A 291 -27.14 -2.20 -10.27
CA HIS A 291 -28.07 -2.47 -9.17
C HIS A 291 -27.43 -2.11 -7.81
N GLU A 292 -27.83 -0.99 -7.22
CA GLU A 292 -27.21 -0.42 -6.01
C GLU A 292 -27.28 -1.35 -4.78
N GLU A 293 -28.40 -2.03 -4.53
CA GLU A 293 -28.52 -2.87 -3.32
C GLU A 293 -27.68 -4.15 -3.38
N LEU A 294 -27.65 -4.79 -4.56
CA LEU A 294 -26.92 -6.04 -4.81
C LEU A 294 -25.45 -5.80 -5.21
N LEU A 295 -25.08 -4.56 -5.57
CA LEU A 295 -23.78 -4.18 -6.11
C LEU A 295 -23.42 -4.95 -7.39
N THR A 296 -24.41 -5.14 -8.27
CA THR A 296 -24.30 -5.91 -9.51
C THR A 296 -24.46 -5.02 -10.76
N GLU A 297 -24.40 -5.62 -11.95
CA GLU A 297 -24.56 -4.97 -13.27
C GLU A 297 -23.46 -3.95 -13.62
N MET A 298 -22.36 -3.88 -12.86
CA MET A 298 -21.32 -2.89 -13.09
C MET A 298 -20.50 -3.16 -14.36
N LEU A 299 -20.46 -4.42 -14.80
CA LEU A 299 -19.79 -4.88 -16.02
C LEU A 299 -20.73 -5.00 -17.22
N ASP A 300 -22.03 -4.73 -17.04
CA ASP A 300 -22.99 -4.84 -18.12
C ASP A 300 -22.67 -3.84 -19.24
N PRO A 301 -22.91 -4.20 -20.52
CA PRO A 301 -22.59 -3.33 -21.65
C PRO A 301 -23.22 -1.93 -21.52
N GLN A 302 -24.36 -1.82 -20.85
CA GLN A 302 -25.04 -0.55 -20.62
C GLN A 302 -24.33 0.33 -19.59
N ASN A 303 -23.58 -0.23 -18.63
CA ASN A 303 -22.97 0.51 -17.52
C ASN A 303 -21.44 0.62 -17.63
N PHE A 304 -20.76 -0.42 -18.11
CA PHE A 304 -19.31 -0.57 -17.99
C PHE A 304 -18.50 0.59 -18.57
N ILE A 305 -18.85 1.08 -19.76
CA ILE A 305 -18.12 2.18 -20.41
C ILE A 305 -18.16 3.44 -19.53
N ASP A 306 -19.30 3.74 -18.92
CA ASP A 306 -19.46 4.92 -18.06
C ASP A 306 -18.77 4.69 -16.71
N ASN A 307 -18.93 3.50 -16.11
CA ASN A 307 -18.28 3.12 -14.85
C ASN A 307 -16.76 3.18 -14.96
N ASN A 308 -16.18 2.61 -16.03
CA ASN A 308 -14.76 2.61 -16.25
C ASN A 308 -14.22 4.03 -16.43
N LYS A 309 -14.92 4.89 -17.19
CA LYS A 309 -14.54 6.30 -17.33
C LYS A 309 -14.62 7.06 -16.01
N ALA A 310 -15.71 6.87 -15.25
CA ALA A 310 -15.92 7.54 -13.98
C ALA A 310 -14.83 7.17 -12.97
N ILE A 311 -14.57 5.88 -12.75
CA ILE A 311 -13.53 5.41 -11.84
C ILE A 311 -12.14 5.91 -12.25
N ASN A 312 -11.79 5.89 -13.53
CA ASN A 312 -10.51 6.43 -13.99
C ASN A 312 -10.38 7.94 -13.74
N ARG A 313 -11.47 8.70 -13.95
CA ARG A 313 -11.49 10.14 -13.67
C ARG A 313 -11.35 10.45 -12.19
N GLU A 314 -12.12 9.77 -11.34
CA GLU A 314 -12.06 9.98 -9.89
C GLU A 314 -10.68 9.63 -9.32
N TYR A 315 -10.06 8.56 -9.83
CA TYR A 315 -8.72 8.18 -9.43
C TYR A 315 -7.66 9.14 -9.96
N GLU A 316 -7.77 9.61 -11.20
CA GLU A 316 -6.88 10.62 -11.74
C GLU A 316 -6.95 11.92 -10.92
N GLU A 317 -8.15 12.39 -10.60
CA GLU A 317 -8.34 13.55 -9.73
C GLU A 317 -7.72 13.34 -8.34
N TYR A 318 -7.88 12.15 -7.75
CA TYR A 318 -7.22 11.78 -6.50
C TYR A 318 -5.69 11.88 -6.61
N VAL A 319 -5.09 11.28 -7.63
CA VAL A 319 -3.62 11.29 -7.84
C VAL A 319 -3.10 12.71 -8.03
N LEU A 320 -3.82 13.56 -8.78
CA LEU A 320 -3.45 14.97 -8.92
C LEU A 320 -3.60 15.73 -7.60
N THR A 321 -4.59 15.36 -6.78
CA THR A 321 -4.82 15.94 -5.45
C THR A 321 -3.70 15.64 -4.47
N VAL A 322 -3.28 14.37 -4.40
CA VAL A 322 -2.23 13.96 -3.46
C VAL A 322 -0.83 14.17 -4.01
N GLY A 323 -0.66 14.32 -5.33
CA GLY A 323 0.62 14.51 -6.02
C GLY A 323 1.54 13.28 -6.02
N ASP A 324 1.01 12.12 -5.67
CA ASP A 324 1.73 10.85 -5.60
C ASP A 324 1.98 10.26 -7.01
N PHE A 325 2.57 9.06 -7.05
CA PHE A 325 2.68 8.31 -8.30
C PHE A 325 1.34 7.65 -8.67
N ASP A 326 1.07 7.58 -9.97
CA ASP A 326 -0.09 6.89 -10.52
C ASP A 326 0.17 5.37 -10.48
N GLU A 327 -0.44 4.68 -9.51
CA GLU A 327 -0.34 3.22 -9.38
C GLU A 327 -0.86 2.44 -10.61
N ARG A 328 -1.50 3.07 -11.61
CA ARG A 328 -1.80 2.41 -12.89
C ARG A 328 -0.55 2.23 -13.76
N VAL A 329 0.60 2.79 -13.37
CA VAL A 329 1.90 2.57 -14.04
C VAL A 329 2.21 1.09 -14.27
N PHE A 330 1.80 0.22 -13.33
CA PHE A 330 1.98 -1.23 -13.45
C PHE A 330 1.20 -1.86 -14.62
N LEU A 331 0.16 -1.21 -15.14
CA LEU A 331 -0.63 -1.67 -16.27
C LEU A 331 -0.04 -1.29 -17.65
N GLY A 332 0.99 -0.43 -17.67
CA GLY A 332 1.58 0.13 -18.89
C GLY A 332 2.48 -0.86 -19.64
N ALA A 333 2.60 -0.71 -20.96
CA ALA A 333 3.55 -1.49 -21.76
C ALA A 333 5.02 -1.16 -21.40
N ASP A 334 5.25 0.09 -20.98
CA ASP A 334 6.56 0.63 -20.61
C ASP A 334 6.79 0.60 -19.08
N ALA A 335 5.99 -0.20 -18.35
CA ALA A 335 6.05 -0.27 -16.88
C ALA A 335 7.46 -0.59 -16.36
N ASP A 336 8.19 -1.50 -17.03
CA ASP A 336 9.56 -1.85 -16.66
C ASP A 336 10.51 -0.64 -16.70
N GLU A 337 10.35 0.25 -17.68
CA GLU A 337 11.16 1.45 -17.84
C GLU A 337 10.72 2.55 -16.83
N GLU A 338 9.42 2.79 -16.70
CA GLU A 338 8.88 3.80 -15.78
C GLU A 338 9.10 3.46 -14.30
N ILE A 339 9.04 2.18 -13.95
CA ILE A 339 9.29 1.70 -12.59
C ILE A 339 10.80 1.56 -12.36
N GLY A 340 11.53 1.15 -13.39
CA GLY A 340 12.95 0.81 -13.31
C GLY A 340 13.19 -0.64 -12.93
N THR A 341 12.31 -1.57 -13.28
CA THR A 341 12.52 -3.02 -13.09
C THR A 341 13.09 -3.64 -14.37
N PRO A 342 14.18 -4.43 -14.32
CA PRO A 342 14.65 -5.12 -15.51
C PRO A 342 13.55 -6.09 -15.98
N ARG A 343 13.30 -6.12 -17.30
CA ARG A 343 12.49 -7.17 -17.94
C ARG A 343 12.86 -8.53 -17.35
N LYS A 344 11.89 -9.43 -17.19
CA LYS A 344 12.10 -10.85 -16.89
C LYS A 344 13.02 -11.49 -17.94
N ILE A 345 14.34 -11.31 -17.81
CA ILE A 345 15.35 -12.06 -18.54
C ILE A 345 15.51 -13.37 -17.78
N ILE A 346 14.58 -14.28 -18.01
CA ILE A 346 14.85 -15.71 -17.85
C ILE A 346 15.61 -16.13 -19.11
N GLN A 347 16.84 -15.62 -19.30
CA GLN A 347 17.87 -16.23 -20.13
C GLN A 347 19.17 -15.42 -20.07
N GLU A 348 20.19 -16.05 -19.50
CA GLU A 348 21.62 -15.69 -19.57
C GLU A 348 22.12 -14.63 -18.59
N MET A 349 22.62 -15.13 -17.45
CA MET A 349 23.62 -14.46 -16.63
C MET A 349 24.83 -14.10 -17.50
N THR A 350 24.90 -12.85 -17.95
CA THR A 350 26.13 -12.25 -18.45
C THR A 350 26.64 -11.22 -17.43
N THR A 351 27.93 -11.37 -17.12
CA THR A 351 28.68 -10.73 -16.05
C THR A 351 29.00 -9.27 -16.35
N SER A 352 28.04 -8.37 -16.13
CA SER A 352 28.30 -6.94 -15.95
C SER A 352 27.27 -6.31 -15.01
N GLN A 353 27.55 -6.39 -13.71
CA GLN A 353 26.75 -5.71 -12.68
C GLN A 353 26.84 -4.19 -12.90
N THR A 354 25.74 -3.58 -13.31
CA THR A 354 25.60 -2.11 -13.37
C THR A 354 25.10 -1.58 -12.04
N ALA A 355 25.44 -0.33 -11.68
CA ALA A 355 25.00 0.30 -10.42
C ALA A 355 23.47 0.29 -10.25
N ALA A 356 22.70 0.33 -11.35
CA ALA A 356 21.25 0.18 -11.34
C ALA A 356 20.79 -1.20 -10.87
N GLN A 357 21.45 -2.29 -11.29
CA GLN A 357 21.13 -3.65 -10.84
C GLN A 357 21.42 -3.85 -9.34
N SER A 358 22.49 -3.24 -8.81
CA SER A 358 22.80 -3.29 -7.37
C SER A 358 21.78 -2.54 -6.52
N GLN A 359 21.31 -1.37 -6.97
CA GLN A 359 20.25 -0.59 -6.30
C GLN A 359 18.89 -1.29 -6.36
N LEU A 360 18.60 -1.99 -7.46
CA LEU A 360 17.42 -2.84 -7.63
C LEU A 360 17.43 -4.06 -6.71
N GLN A 361 18.57 -4.75 -6.59
CA GLN A 361 18.73 -5.86 -5.64
C GLN A 361 18.47 -5.36 -4.21
N GLN A 362 19.04 -4.23 -3.82
CA GLN A 362 18.74 -3.61 -2.52
C GLN A 362 17.27 -3.24 -2.35
N HIS A 363 16.60 -2.68 -3.35
CA HIS A 363 15.16 -2.37 -3.25
C HIS A 363 14.28 -3.61 -3.19
N VAL A 364 14.60 -4.67 -3.94
CA VAL A 364 13.85 -5.94 -3.93
C VAL A 364 14.10 -6.72 -2.63
N GLU A 365 15.33 -6.69 -2.10
CA GLU A 365 15.70 -7.27 -0.81
C GLU A 365 15.08 -6.47 0.37
N LYS A 366 15.09 -5.13 0.29
CA LYS A 366 14.41 -4.23 1.25
C LYS A 366 12.89 -4.42 1.23
N SER A 367 12.29 -4.54 0.05
CA SER A 367 10.86 -4.89 -0.13
C SER A 367 10.53 -6.31 0.36
N GLY A 368 11.54 -7.17 0.57
CA GLY A 368 11.40 -8.49 1.16
C GLY A 368 10.96 -8.45 2.64
N SER A 369 11.11 -7.31 3.31
CA SER A 369 10.67 -7.08 4.68
C SER A 369 10.00 -5.71 4.83
N LEU A 370 8.72 -5.62 4.45
CA LEU A 370 7.86 -4.45 4.70
C LEU A 370 7.49 -4.23 6.19
N ALA A 371 7.98 -5.09 7.08
CA ALA A 371 7.80 -4.98 8.52
C ALA A 371 8.60 -3.79 9.08
N PRO A 372 8.04 -2.99 10.00
CA PRO A 372 8.76 -1.87 10.61
C PRO A 372 10.02 -2.36 11.34
N SER A 373 11.13 -1.63 11.15
CA SER A 373 12.38 -1.86 11.89
C SER A 373 12.21 -1.37 13.33
N THR A 374 12.37 -2.24 14.31
CA THR A 374 12.33 -1.87 15.73
C THR A 374 13.66 -2.19 16.43
N PRO A 375 13.98 -1.55 17.58
CA PRO A 375 15.27 -1.75 18.26
C PRO A 375 15.57 -3.22 18.59
N LEU A 376 14.53 -4.05 18.71
CA LEU A 376 14.62 -5.49 19.01
C LEU A 376 14.59 -6.37 17.75
N THR A 377 14.19 -5.84 16.60
CA THR A 377 14.09 -6.55 15.31
C THR A 377 15.12 -6.08 14.28
N GLY A 378 16.07 -5.22 14.68
CA GLY A 378 17.32 -4.99 13.95
C GLY A 378 17.99 -6.34 13.71
N ARG A 379 17.75 -6.94 12.54
CA ARG A 379 18.05 -8.34 12.17
C ARG A 379 19.53 -8.73 12.27
N VAL A 380 20.40 -7.85 12.74
CA VAL A 380 21.83 -8.05 12.96
C VAL A 380 22.12 -9.31 13.80
N TYR A 381 21.21 -9.71 14.69
CA TYR A 381 21.41 -10.84 15.62
C TYR A 381 20.64 -12.13 15.29
N LEU A 382 19.80 -12.15 14.24
CA LEU A 382 19.00 -13.32 13.88
C LEU A 382 19.51 -13.93 12.56
N LYS A 383 19.69 -15.25 12.52
CA LYS A 383 20.02 -15.95 11.27
C LYS A 383 18.91 -15.72 10.24
N GLU A 384 19.26 -15.16 9.08
CA GLU A 384 18.38 -15.12 7.93
C GLU A 384 17.92 -16.54 7.60
N LYS A 385 16.61 -16.73 7.54
CA LYS A 385 16.03 -18.00 7.12
C LYS A 385 15.71 -17.85 5.64
N ASP A 386 16.52 -18.47 4.79
CA ASP A 386 16.31 -18.60 3.34
C ASP A 386 15.02 -19.37 3.06
N LEU A 387 13.88 -18.68 3.17
CA LEU A 387 12.61 -19.17 2.67
C LEU A 387 12.23 -18.26 1.50
N LEU A 388 12.19 -18.83 0.30
CA LEU A 388 11.63 -18.24 -0.92
C LEU A 388 10.10 -18.05 -0.75
N VAL A 389 9.71 -17.17 0.16
CA VAL A 389 8.33 -16.88 0.53
C VAL A 389 8.05 -15.43 0.13
N THR A 390 6.95 -15.21 -0.59
CA THR A 390 6.59 -13.86 -1.03
C THR A 390 6.29 -12.96 0.17
N PRO A 391 6.51 -11.63 0.10
CA PRO A 391 6.27 -10.74 1.24
C PRO A 391 4.85 -10.83 1.80
N VAL A 392 3.83 -10.98 0.93
CA VAL A 392 2.44 -11.21 1.35
C VAL A 392 2.29 -12.50 2.14
N SER A 393 2.88 -13.60 1.66
CA SER A 393 2.79 -14.90 2.34
C SER A 393 3.53 -14.87 3.69
N SER A 394 4.66 -14.17 3.77
CA SER A 394 5.41 -13.99 5.01
C SER A 394 4.59 -13.21 6.04
N ALA A 395 4.01 -12.07 5.63
CA ALA A 395 3.20 -11.22 6.50
C ALA A 395 1.91 -11.92 6.96
N THR A 396 1.14 -12.51 6.02
CA THR A 396 -0.08 -13.27 6.35
C THR A 396 0.21 -14.47 7.25
N GLN A 397 1.34 -15.17 7.06
CA GLN A 397 1.75 -16.23 7.95
C GLN A 397 2.11 -15.71 9.36
N SER A 398 2.73 -14.53 9.47
CA SER A 398 3.01 -13.89 10.76
C SER A 398 1.72 -13.64 11.54
N VAL A 399 0.74 -12.98 10.91
CA VAL A 399 -0.59 -12.75 11.48
C VAL A 399 -1.29 -14.07 11.83
N GLY A 400 -1.24 -15.07 10.94
CA GLY A 400 -1.85 -16.39 11.19
C GLY A 400 -1.24 -17.12 12.39
N ARG A 401 0.09 -17.00 12.59
CA ARG A 401 0.77 -17.53 13.79
C ARG A 401 0.33 -16.79 15.04
N LEU A 402 0.26 -15.46 15.00
CA LEU A 402 -0.24 -14.65 16.12
C LEU A 402 -1.67 -15.07 16.50
N GLN A 403 -2.57 -15.16 15.52
CA GLN A 403 -3.95 -15.62 15.72
C GLN A 403 -4.01 -17.02 16.35
N SER A 404 -3.15 -17.94 15.90
CA SER A 404 -3.06 -19.28 16.47
C SER A 404 -2.58 -19.28 17.94
N MET A 405 -1.64 -18.38 18.29
CA MET A 405 -1.12 -18.25 19.66
C MET A 405 -2.17 -17.76 20.66
N VAL A 406 -3.09 -16.92 20.20
CA VAL A 406 -4.17 -16.31 21.01
C VAL A 406 -5.50 -17.06 20.91
N ALA A 407 -5.61 -18.04 20.01
CA ALA A 407 -6.84 -18.77 19.77
C ALA A 407 -7.40 -19.43 21.05
N GLY A 408 -8.68 -19.21 21.32
CA GLY A 408 -9.39 -19.77 22.48
C GLY A 408 -9.07 -19.10 23.83
N LEU A 409 -8.19 -18.09 23.85
CA LEU A 409 -7.84 -17.34 25.05
C LEU A 409 -8.70 -16.07 25.19
N ARG A 410 -8.70 -15.49 26.40
CA ARG A 410 -9.54 -14.34 26.77
C ARG A 410 -8.67 -13.10 27.01
N THR A 411 -9.28 -11.91 26.89
CA THR A 411 -8.69 -10.62 27.27
C THR A 411 -8.67 -10.40 28.79
N ALA A 412 -8.59 -11.47 29.56
CA ALA A 412 -8.67 -11.46 31.01
C ALA A 412 -7.77 -12.57 31.58
N PRO A 413 -7.35 -12.46 32.86
CA PRO A 413 -6.63 -13.52 33.53
C PRO A 413 -7.38 -14.86 33.45
N SER A 414 -6.65 -15.97 33.27
CA SER A 414 -7.23 -17.30 33.37
C SER A 414 -7.62 -17.61 34.83
N ASP A 415 -8.46 -18.61 35.03
CA ASP A 415 -8.82 -19.07 36.38
C ASP A 415 -7.58 -19.51 37.17
N HIS A 416 -6.57 -20.07 36.51
CA HIS A 416 -5.30 -20.45 37.13
C HIS A 416 -4.49 -19.22 37.56
N LEU A 417 -4.38 -18.21 36.68
CA LEU A 417 -3.69 -16.97 37.01
C LEU A 417 -4.38 -16.23 38.17
N MET A 418 -5.72 -16.24 38.20
CA MET A 418 -6.51 -15.69 39.31
C MET A 418 -6.26 -16.42 40.63
N GLN A 419 -6.06 -17.74 40.61
CA GLN A 419 -5.69 -18.50 41.80
C GLN A 419 -4.29 -18.11 42.30
N ILE A 420 -3.35 -17.90 41.39
CA ILE A 420 -1.99 -17.44 41.74
C ILE A 420 -2.07 -16.06 42.41
N PHE A 421 -2.82 -15.12 41.85
CA PHE A 421 -3.01 -13.79 42.44
C PHE A 421 -3.56 -13.86 43.87
N LYS A 422 -4.59 -14.69 44.09
CA LYS A 422 -5.18 -14.90 45.43
C LYS A 422 -4.25 -15.60 46.42
N SER A 423 -3.21 -16.29 45.94
CA SER A 423 -2.21 -16.94 46.79
C SER A 423 -1.12 -15.98 47.28
N CYS A 424 -1.04 -14.78 46.69
CA CYS A 424 -0.10 -13.74 47.11
C CYS A 424 -0.51 -13.15 48.46
N SER A 425 0.47 -12.78 49.27
CA SER A 425 0.25 -12.10 50.55
C SER A 425 -0.53 -10.78 50.39
N ARG A 426 -0.34 -10.12 49.24
CA ARG A 426 -1.15 -8.99 48.77
C ARG A 426 -1.69 -9.33 47.39
N ASP A 427 -3.02 -9.45 47.27
CA ASP A 427 -3.69 -9.81 46.01
C ASP A 427 -3.52 -8.67 44.98
N PRO A 428 -2.80 -8.90 43.86
CA PRO A 428 -2.52 -7.87 42.85
C PRO A 428 -3.62 -7.74 41.80
N THR A 429 -4.74 -8.47 41.91
CA THR A 429 -5.78 -8.56 40.87
C THR A 429 -6.26 -7.19 40.40
N GLU A 430 -6.75 -6.34 41.33
CA GLU A 430 -7.33 -5.04 40.97
C GLU A 430 -6.28 -4.09 40.37
N SER A 431 -5.06 -4.08 40.92
CA SER A 431 -3.99 -3.20 40.47
C SER A 431 -3.51 -3.57 39.06
N ILE A 432 -3.39 -4.86 38.76
CA ILE A 432 -3.04 -5.34 37.42
C ILE A 432 -4.13 -5.02 36.41
N LEU A 433 -5.40 -5.30 36.73
CA LEU A 433 -6.53 -5.00 35.84
C LEU A 433 -6.64 -3.49 35.55
N ALA A 434 -6.49 -2.66 36.58
CA ALA A 434 -6.50 -1.21 36.41
C ALA A 434 -5.34 -0.72 35.53
N ARG A 435 -4.14 -1.26 35.74
CA ARG A 435 -2.95 -0.91 34.95
C ARG A 435 -3.12 -1.28 33.47
N VAL A 436 -3.55 -2.52 33.17
CA VAL A 436 -3.80 -2.97 31.79
C VAL A 436 -4.81 -2.06 31.11
N LYS A 437 -5.90 -1.73 31.81
CA LYS A 437 -6.93 -0.82 31.30
C LYS A 437 -6.38 0.58 30.99
N THR A 438 -5.58 1.16 31.89
CA THR A 438 -4.96 2.47 31.69
C THR A 438 -4.01 2.45 30.50
N LEU A 439 -3.12 1.46 30.42
CA LEU A 439 -2.18 1.31 29.30
C LEU A 439 -2.92 1.13 27.97
N GLY A 440 -3.98 0.33 27.94
CA GLY A 440 -4.81 0.14 26.76
C GLY A 440 -5.52 1.42 26.33
N GLN A 441 -5.99 2.24 27.28
CA GLN A 441 -6.60 3.53 26.98
C GLN A 441 -5.58 4.51 26.38
N THR A 442 -4.39 4.60 26.99
CA THR A 442 -3.28 5.41 26.45
C THR A 442 -2.89 4.95 25.05
N PHE A 443 -2.79 3.65 24.80
CA PHE A 443 -2.50 3.11 23.47
C PHE A 443 -3.55 3.57 22.45
N LYS A 444 -4.85 3.41 22.75
CA LYS A 444 -5.91 3.82 21.84
C LYS A 444 -5.85 5.31 21.54
N GLU A 445 -5.71 6.16 22.56
CA GLU A 445 -5.59 7.60 22.39
C GLU A 445 -4.45 7.96 21.43
N HIS A 446 -3.24 7.43 21.67
CA HIS A 446 -2.11 7.71 20.79
C HIS A 446 -2.24 7.10 19.39
N TYR A 447 -2.90 5.95 19.26
CA TYR A 447 -3.08 5.28 17.97
C TYR A 447 -4.13 5.98 17.09
N THR A 448 -5.14 6.61 17.69
CA THR A 448 -6.22 7.32 16.98
C THR A 448 -6.02 8.82 16.87
N ASN A 449 -5.06 9.40 17.58
CA ASN A 449 -4.77 10.82 17.48
C ASN A 449 -4.12 11.16 16.14
N ASP A 450 -4.63 12.20 15.48
CA ASP A 450 -3.90 12.88 14.43
C ASP A 450 -2.66 13.52 15.06
N SER A 451 -1.47 13.08 14.67
CA SER A 451 -0.22 13.79 14.96
C SER A 451 0.14 14.70 13.79
N ASP A 452 1.00 15.69 14.03
CA ASP A 452 1.52 16.58 12.97
C ASP A 452 2.16 15.78 11.81
N ASP A 453 2.62 14.56 12.08
CA ASP A 453 3.35 13.69 11.14
C ASP A 453 2.49 12.57 10.52
N THR A 454 1.41 12.14 11.19
CA THR A 454 0.55 11.03 10.74
C THR A 454 -0.91 11.23 11.17
N PRO A 455 -1.89 11.14 10.25
CA PRO A 455 -3.30 11.07 10.64
C PRO A 455 -3.55 9.82 11.49
N GLY A 456 -4.39 9.97 12.51
CA GLY A 456 -4.77 8.92 13.43
C GLY A 456 -5.51 7.78 12.72
N ALA A 457 -5.29 6.57 13.21
CA ALA A 457 -5.96 5.39 12.71
C ALA A 457 -7.40 5.29 13.21
N HIS A 458 -8.23 4.52 12.50
CA HIS A 458 -9.59 4.26 12.94
C HIS A 458 -9.60 3.43 14.24
N ILE A 459 -10.46 3.79 15.19
CA ILE A 459 -10.53 3.19 16.54
C ILE A 459 -10.67 1.67 16.51
N ASP A 460 -11.43 1.11 15.57
CA ASP A 460 -11.61 -0.35 15.44
C ASP A 460 -10.28 -1.10 15.25
N PHE A 461 -9.30 -0.52 14.54
CA PHE A 461 -7.97 -1.14 14.41
C PHE A 461 -7.22 -1.10 15.73
N ALA A 462 -7.29 0.03 16.46
CA ALA A 462 -6.69 0.15 17.78
C ALA A 462 -7.27 -0.91 18.74
N GLU A 463 -8.60 -1.06 18.75
CA GLU A 463 -9.28 -2.02 19.62
C GLU A 463 -8.91 -3.46 19.30
N ASN A 464 -8.85 -3.82 18.01
CA ASN A 464 -8.44 -5.16 17.61
C ASN A 464 -6.98 -5.47 17.99
N ARG A 465 -6.06 -4.54 17.74
CA ARG A 465 -4.63 -4.68 18.11
C ARG A 465 -4.46 -4.78 19.63
N LEU A 466 -5.14 -3.92 20.38
CA LEU A 466 -5.12 -3.96 21.85
C LEU A 466 -5.66 -5.28 22.38
N LYS A 467 -6.77 -5.77 21.84
CA LYS A 467 -7.36 -7.06 22.23
C LYS A 467 -6.36 -8.21 22.09
N LEU A 468 -5.64 -8.29 20.97
CA LEU A 468 -4.61 -9.30 20.77
C LEU A 468 -3.46 -9.16 21.78
N ALA A 469 -3.05 -7.92 22.07
CA ALA A 469 -1.98 -7.63 23.02
C ALA A 469 -2.38 -7.98 24.47
N GLU A 470 -3.62 -7.71 24.89
CA GLU A 470 -4.15 -8.09 26.20
C GLU A 470 -4.17 -9.61 26.38
N ILE A 471 -4.60 -10.35 25.34
CA ILE A 471 -4.57 -11.82 25.37
C ILE A 471 -3.14 -12.33 25.52
N LEU A 472 -2.19 -11.80 24.74
CA LEU A 472 -0.78 -12.15 24.85
C LEU A 472 -0.21 -11.79 26.23
N TYR A 473 -0.54 -10.62 26.75
CA TYR A 473 -0.08 -10.13 28.04
C TYR A 473 -0.45 -11.13 29.15
N TYR A 474 -1.72 -11.52 29.26
CA TYR A 474 -2.14 -12.47 30.30
C TYR A 474 -1.54 -13.86 30.10
N LYS A 475 -1.45 -14.32 28.85
CA LYS A 475 -0.81 -15.61 28.51
C LYS A 475 0.66 -15.64 28.93
N ILE A 476 1.42 -14.59 28.61
CA ILE A 476 2.85 -14.52 28.91
C ILE A 476 3.07 -14.30 30.40
N LEU A 477 2.27 -13.43 31.03
CA LEU A 477 2.31 -13.21 32.47
C LEU A 477 2.11 -14.52 33.23
N GLU A 478 1.08 -15.31 32.87
CA GLU A 478 0.85 -16.61 33.48
C GLU A 478 2.05 -17.54 33.32
N ASN A 479 2.60 -17.66 32.11
CA ASN A 479 3.78 -18.50 31.86
C ASN A 479 4.99 -18.07 32.70
N VAL A 480 5.28 -16.77 32.76
CA VAL A 480 6.38 -16.22 33.57
C VAL A 480 6.19 -16.56 35.04
N ILE A 481 4.99 -16.33 35.57
CA ILE A 481 4.72 -16.52 37.01
C ILE A 481 4.69 -18.00 37.37
N VAL A 482 4.15 -18.89 36.53
CA VAL A 482 4.18 -20.33 36.75
C VAL A 482 5.61 -20.86 36.79
N GLN A 483 6.48 -20.40 35.87
CA GLN A 483 7.90 -20.79 35.88
C GLN A 483 8.63 -20.23 37.10
N GLU A 484 8.35 -18.99 37.48
CA GLU A 484 9.00 -18.33 38.60
C GLU A 484 8.55 -18.92 39.95
N THR A 485 7.29 -19.32 40.07
CA THR A 485 6.77 -20.05 41.24
C THR A 485 7.50 -21.38 41.43
N LYS A 486 7.76 -22.10 40.34
CA LYS A 486 8.56 -23.34 40.36
C LYS A 486 10.00 -23.05 40.78
N ARG A 487 10.63 -22.02 40.22
CA ARG A 487 12.02 -21.62 40.54
C ARG A 487 12.17 -21.20 42.01
N LEU A 488 11.19 -20.49 42.54
CA LEU A 488 11.18 -19.96 43.90
C LEU A 488 10.61 -20.93 44.94
N HIS A 489 10.19 -22.14 44.54
CA HIS A 489 9.62 -23.17 45.41
C HIS A 489 8.41 -22.67 46.23
N GLY A 490 7.49 -21.95 45.57
CA GLY A 490 6.24 -21.49 46.19
C GLY A 490 6.38 -20.32 47.17
N ARG A 491 7.48 -19.56 47.12
CA ARG A 491 7.59 -18.28 47.84
C ARG A 491 6.60 -17.25 47.31
N ASP A 492 6.26 -16.30 48.18
CA ASP A 492 5.33 -15.21 47.85
C ASP A 492 5.83 -14.34 46.69
N MET A 493 4.92 -14.05 45.75
CA MET A 493 5.19 -13.34 44.50
C MET A 493 4.74 -11.88 44.52
N SER A 494 4.17 -11.40 45.64
CA SER A 494 3.56 -10.06 45.74
C SER A 494 4.51 -8.95 45.31
N VAL A 495 5.76 -8.98 45.78
CA VAL A 495 6.76 -7.93 45.47
C VAL A 495 7.05 -7.86 43.97
N LEU A 496 7.07 -9.00 43.27
CA LEU A 496 7.29 -9.05 41.83
C LEU A 496 6.06 -8.55 41.05
N LEU A 497 4.87 -9.02 41.43
CA LEU A 497 3.61 -8.69 40.77
C LEU A 497 3.16 -7.24 41.01
N GLU A 498 3.70 -6.56 42.02
CA GLU A 498 3.46 -5.14 42.25
C GLU A 498 4.32 -4.21 41.39
N GLN A 499 5.40 -4.71 40.76
CA GLN A 499 6.33 -3.87 40.00
C GLN A 499 5.68 -3.29 38.75
N ASP A 500 5.43 -1.98 38.76
CA ASP A 500 4.80 -1.25 37.66
C ASP A 500 5.58 -1.40 36.35
N ILE A 501 6.89 -1.18 36.41
CA ILE A 501 7.78 -1.26 35.25
C ILE A 501 7.72 -2.61 34.55
N PHE A 502 7.58 -3.71 35.30
CA PHE A 502 7.50 -5.06 34.73
C PHE A 502 6.25 -5.20 33.85
N HIS A 503 5.10 -4.76 34.36
CA HIS A 503 3.83 -4.85 33.63
C HIS A 503 3.78 -3.91 32.43
N CYS A 504 4.29 -2.69 32.57
CA CYS A 504 4.41 -1.72 31.48
C CYS A 504 5.32 -2.27 30.37
N SER A 505 6.48 -2.82 30.71
CA SER A 505 7.38 -3.46 29.73
C SER A 505 6.77 -4.68 29.07
N LEU A 506 6.07 -5.53 29.83
CA LEU A 506 5.42 -6.72 29.27
C LEU A 506 4.30 -6.35 28.30
N MET A 507 3.44 -5.39 28.67
CA MET A 507 2.36 -4.93 27.80
C MET A 507 2.92 -4.26 26.53
N ALA A 508 3.91 -3.39 26.66
CA ALA A 508 4.57 -2.76 25.51
C ALA A 508 5.18 -3.81 24.57
N CYS A 509 5.82 -4.86 25.10
CA CYS A 509 6.35 -5.96 24.30
C CYS A 509 5.23 -6.76 23.61
N CYS A 510 4.09 -6.98 24.26
CA CYS A 510 2.94 -7.65 23.63
C CYS A 510 2.34 -6.81 22.50
N LEU A 511 2.18 -5.50 22.70
CA LEU A 511 1.74 -4.57 21.66
C LEU A 511 2.71 -4.57 20.47
N GLU A 512 4.01 -4.53 20.74
CA GLU A 512 5.06 -4.59 19.72
C GLU A 512 4.96 -5.87 18.87
N VAL A 513 4.77 -7.04 19.49
CA VAL A 513 4.56 -8.30 18.74
C VAL A 513 3.34 -8.21 17.82
N VAL A 514 2.26 -7.58 18.29
CA VAL A 514 1.00 -7.42 17.52
C VAL A 514 1.11 -6.36 16.42
N LEU A 515 1.90 -5.30 16.61
CA LEU A 515 2.12 -4.25 15.62
C LEU A 515 3.10 -4.70 14.53
N PHE A 516 4.10 -5.51 14.91
CA PHE A 516 5.05 -6.12 13.98
C PHE A 516 4.40 -7.19 13.09
N SER A 517 3.50 -7.98 13.68
CA SER A 517 2.74 -9.01 12.96
C SER A 517 1.74 -8.40 12.02
#